data_AF-A0A554KD63-F1
#
_entry.id   AF-A0A554KD63-F1
#
_cell.length_a   1.000
_cell.length_b   1.000
_cell.length_c   1.000
_cell.angle_alpha   90.00
_cell.angle_beta   90.00
_cell.angle_gamma   90.00
#
_symmetry.space_group_name_H-M   'P 1'
#
loop_
_entity.id
_entity.type
_entity.pdbx_description
1 polymer ?
#
loop_
_entity_poly.entity_id
_entity_poly.type
_entity_poly.pdbx_seq_one_letter_code
_entity_poly.pdbx_strand_id
1 'polypeptide(L)'
;MAYSIFHVPHNDKREEGEGFTLLELLIVIGILAILATVVVLVLNPAETLKKSRDAQRIADISTIKSALGLYLTSVSTPQLDNTSGNTTCKGGSGTDKIYYSYPSDSPGAPITDATLDGGSGSVPAAGQIANASKGKVDGAGWLPVNLTGMTGGAPLSNFPTDPTNTISNAAVVTNSDFVYRYMCDANDVTFEINAKLESVSYTTNPDNKLVNDGGNNANLYEVGTKLTILGTEAGNDF
;
A
#
# COMPACT_ATOMS: atom_id res chain seq x y z
N MET A 1 -22.52 -84.39 -20.71
CA MET A 1 -23.34 -83.28 -21.27
C MET A 1 -22.47 -82.03 -21.26
N ALA A 2 -22.06 -81.53 -22.43
CA ALA A 2 -21.22 -80.33 -22.54
C ALA A 2 -22.08 -79.20 -23.12
N TYR A 3 -22.22 -78.10 -22.38
CA TYR A 3 -22.87 -76.88 -22.88
C TYR A 3 -21.85 -76.09 -23.71
N SER A 4 -22.17 -75.85 -24.98
CA SER A 4 -21.43 -74.96 -25.86
C SER A 4 -21.87 -73.52 -25.56
N ILE A 5 -20.93 -72.69 -25.08
CA ILE A 5 -21.15 -71.25 -24.88
C ILE A 5 -20.94 -70.57 -26.23
N PHE A 6 -22.02 -70.05 -26.81
CA PHE A 6 -21.98 -69.20 -28.00
C PHE A 6 -21.31 -67.87 -27.64
N HIS A 7 -20.13 -67.61 -28.23
CA HIS A 7 -19.45 -66.31 -28.16
C HIS A 7 -20.01 -65.39 -29.25
N VAL A 8 -20.67 -64.30 -28.85
CA VAL A 8 -21.09 -63.23 -29.77
C VAL A 8 -19.93 -62.23 -29.90
N PRO A 9 -19.34 -62.05 -31.10
CA PRO A 9 -18.29 -61.06 -31.29
C PRO A 9 -18.87 -59.64 -31.24
N HIS A 10 -18.34 -58.80 -30.36
CA HIS A 10 -18.58 -57.36 -30.38
C HIS A 10 -17.74 -56.72 -31.49
N ASN A 11 -18.39 -56.06 -32.45
CA ASN A 11 -17.74 -55.28 -33.50
C ASN A 11 -17.52 -53.84 -33.01
N ASP A 12 -16.35 -53.57 -32.44
CA ASP A 12 -15.95 -52.24 -31.99
C ASP A 12 -15.31 -51.49 -33.16
N LYS A 13 -16.09 -50.61 -33.82
CA LYS A 13 -15.57 -49.74 -34.88
C LYS A 13 -14.77 -48.62 -34.22
N ARG A 14 -13.46 -48.80 -34.13
CA ARG A 14 -12.54 -47.72 -33.76
C ARG A 14 -12.51 -46.71 -34.91
N GLU A 15 -13.04 -45.50 -34.67
CA GLU A 15 -12.78 -44.38 -35.56
C GLU A 15 -11.29 -44.02 -35.43
N GLU A 16 -10.55 -44.19 -36.53
CA GLU A 16 -9.16 -43.78 -36.61
C GLU A 16 -9.11 -42.25 -36.55
N GLY A 17 -8.82 -41.70 -35.38
CA GLY A 17 -8.61 -40.26 -35.22
C GLY A 17 -7.42 -39.83 -36.06
N GLU A 18 -7.68 -38.95 -37.04
CA GLU A 18 -6.65 -38.34 -37.88
C GLU A 18 -5.62 -37.63 -36.98
N GLY A 19 -4.36 -38.08 -37.04
CA GLY A 19 -3.26 -37.50 -36.27
C GLY A 19 -2.74 -36.21 -36.91
N PHE A 20 -2.34 -35.25 -36.08
CA PHE A 20 -1.74 -34.00 -36.55
C PHE A 20 -0.48 -34.24 -37.39
N THR A 21 -0.30 -33.47 -38.46
CA THR A 21 0.91 -33.51 -39.28
C THR A 21 2.06 -32.78 -38.58
N LEU A 22 3.30 -33.22 -38.83
CA LEU A 22 4.50 -32.52 -38.32
C LEU A 22 4.57 -31.06 -38.81
N LEU A 23 4.08 -30.81 -40.03
CA LEU A 23 4.04 -29.48 -40.62
C LEU A 23 3.07 -28.56 -39.86
N GLU A 24 1.89 -29.04 -39.48
CA GLU A 24 0.93 -28.28 -38.68
C GLU A 24 1.53 -27.90 -37.33
N LEU A 25 2.19 -28.83 -36.64
CA LEU A 25 2.82 -28.52 -35.36
C LEU A 25 3.95 -27.49 -35.52
N LEU A 26 4.73 -27.57 -36.59
CA LEU A 26 5.83 -26.63 -36.88
C LEU A 26 5.32 -25.21 -37.18
N ILE A 27 4.23 -25.09 -37.94
CA ILE A 27 3.60 -23.80 -38.22
C ILE A 27 3.02 -23.20 -36.94
N VAL A 28 2.39 -24.02 -36.08
CA VAL A 28 1.79 -23.56 -34.81
C VAL A 28 2.85 -22.99 -33.87
N ILE A 29 3.96 -23.69 -33.64
CA ILE A 29 5.02 -23.17 -32.77
C ILE A 29 5.67 -21.91 -33.36
N GLY A 30 5.75 -21.80 -34.68
CA GLY A 30 6.25 -20.61 -35.38
C GLY A 30 5.34 -19.40 -35.17
N ILE A 31 4.02 -19.58 -35.30
CA ILE A 31 3.03 -18.52 -35.05
C ILE A 31 3.03 -18.13 -33.56
N LEU A 32 3.08 -19.11 -32.65
CA LEU A 32 3.11 -18.85 -31.20
C LEU A 32 4.35 -18.06 -30.78
N ALA A 33 5.53 -18.33 -31.36
CA ALA A 33 6.74 -17.57 -31.09
C ALA A 33 6.60 -16.09 -31.48
N ILE A 34 6.01 -15.82 -32.66
CA ILE A 34 5.78 -14.44 -33.13
C ILE A 34 4.75 -13.73 -32.23
N LEU A 35 3.60 -14.36 -31.98
CA LEU A 35 2.56 -13.77 -31.14
C LEU A 35 3.03 -13.49 -29.71
N ALA A 36 3.83 -14.39 -29.11
CA ALA A 36 4.35 -14.21 -27.76
C ALA A 36 5.21 -12.95 -27.63
N THR A 37 6.06 -12.64 -28.63
CA THR A 37 6.90 -11.43 -28.60
C THR A 37 6.08 -10.15 -28.67
N VAL A 38 5.05 -10.10 -29.53
CA VAL A 38 4.15 -8.93 -29.65
C VAL A 38 3.36 -8.72 -28.36
N VAL A 39 2.84 -9.79 -27.75
CA VAL A 39 2.04 -9.69 -26.52
C VAL A 39 2.82 -9.11 -25.35
N VAL A 40 4.10 -9.47 -25.17
CA VAL A 40 4.96 -8.93 -24.10
C VAL A 40 5.28 -7.45 -24.31
N LEU A 41 5.40 -6.99 -25.56
CA LEU A 41 5.62 -5.57 -25.86
C LEU A 41 4.36 -4.72 -25.60
N VAL A 42 3.17 -5.31 -25.83
CA VAL A 42 1.89 -4.61 -25.64
C VAL A 42 1.46 -4.63 -24.17
N LEU A 43 1.65 -5.74 -23.46
CA LEU A 43 1.36 -5.86 -22.03
C LEU A 43 2.63 -5.56 -21.25
N ASN A 44 2.81 -4.34 -20.76
CA ASN A 44 3.86 -4.02 -19.80
C ASN A 44 3.48 -4.60 -18.41
N PRO A 45 3.98 -5.80 -18.02
CA PRO A 45 3.46 -6.50 -16.85
C PRO A 45 3.95 -5.82 -15.57
N ALA A 46 5.17 -5.26 -15.60
CA ALA A 46 5.72 -4.48 -14.50
C ALA A 46 4.84 -3.26 -14.19
N GLU A 47 4.37 -2.55 -15.21
CA GLU A 47 3.46 -1.42 -15.03
C GLU A 47 2.09 -1.85 -14.49
N THR A 48 1.58 -3.00 -14.95
CA THR A 48 0.33 -3.56 -14.43
C THR A 48 0.43 -3.89 -12.93
N LEU A 49 1.56 -4.46 -12.51
CA LEU A 49 1.82 -4.74 -11.09
C LEU A 49 1.96 -3.46 -10.26
N LYS A 50 2.65 -2.44 -10.78
CA LYS A 50 2.74 -1.11 -10.14
C LYS A 50 1.35 -0.51 -9.95
N LYS A 51 0.54 -0.51 -11.02
CA LYS A 51 -0.83 0.00 -11.00
C LYS A 51 -1.69 -0.74 -9.99
N SER A 52 -1.55 -2.06 -9.88
CA SER A 52 -2.25 -2.87 -8.87
C SER A 52 -1.86 -2.48 -7.45
N ARG A 53 -0.55 -2.32 -7.17
CA ARG A 53 -0.09 -1.88 -5.84
C ARG A 53 -0.56 -0.47 -5.52
N ASP A 54 -0.52 0.45 -6.47
CA ASP A 54 -1.02 1.81 -6.27
C ASP A 54 -2.52 1.86 -6.04
N ALA A 55 -3.30 1.08 -6.78
CA ALA A 55 -4.74 0.95 -6.53
C ALA A 55 -5.00 0.47 -5.10
N GLN A 56 -4.21 -0.50 -4.61
CA GLN A 56 -4.25 -0.92 -3.21
C GLN A 56 -3.85 0.21 -2.26
N ARG A 57 -2.75 0.95 -2.52
CA ARG A 57 -2.34 2.09 -1.68
C ARG A 57 -3.41 3.16 -1.55
N ILE A 58 -4.02 3.54 -2.67
CA ILE A 58 -5.10 4.53 -2.72
C ILE A 58 -6.30 4.04 -1.91
N ALA A 59 -6.69 2.76 -2.08
CA ALA A 59 -7.80 2.17 -1.33
C ALA A 59 -7.49 2.08 0.18
N ASP A 60 -6.29 1.68 0.54
CA ASP A 60 -5.83 1.51 1.92
C ASP A 60 -5.87 2.84 2.67
N ILE A 61 -5.26 3.90 2.12
CA ILE A 61 -5.25 5.21 2.80
C ILE A 61 -6.61 5.91 2.77
N SER A 62 -7.42 5.68 1.72
CA SER A 62 -8.82 6.14 1.69
C SER A 62 -9.64 5.48 2.80
N THR A 63 -9.44 4.17 3.01
CA THR A 63 -10.08 3.40 4.07
C THR A 63 -9.67 3.91 5.46
N ILE A 64 -8.38 4.19 5.67
CA ILE A 64 -7.90 4.83 6.90
C ILE A 64 -8.54 6.21 7.09
N LYS A 65 -8.58 7.05 6.05
CA LYS A 65 -9.20 8.39 6.10
C LYS A 65 -10.65 8.31 6.55
N SER A 66 -11.44 7.40 5.98
CA SER A 66 -12.83 7.19 6.36
C SER A 66 -12.96 6.74 7.81
N ALA A 67 -12.15 5.79 8.26
CA ALA A 67 -12.15 5.32 9.65
C ALA A 67 -11.79 6.43 10.65
N LEU A 68 -10.76 7.22 10.35
CA LEU A 68 -10.37 8.36 11.18
C LEU A 68 -11.42 9.48 11.14
N GLY A 69 -12.09 9.70 10.02
CA GLY A 69 -13.22 10.63 9.92
C GLY A 69 -14.41 10.22 10.82
N LEU A 70 -14.73 8.93 10.87
CA LEU A 70 -15.71 8.39 11.82
C LEU A 70 -15.24 8.52 13.27
N TYR A 71 -13.95 8.27 13.53
CA TYR A 71 -13.36 8.44 14.87
C TYR A 71 -13.49 9.90 15.36
N LEU A 72 -13.05 10.87 14.55
CA LEU A 72 -13.10 12.30 14.87
C LEU A 72 -14.51 12.83 15.12
N THR A 73 -15.54 12.22 14.52
CA THR A 73 -16.93 12.64 14.69
C THR A 73 -17.66 11.91 15.81
N SER A 74 -17.13 10.77 16.29
CA SER A 74 -17.77 9.94 17.32
C SER A 74 -17.14 10.07 18.71
N VAL A 75 -15.92 10.59 18.80
CA VAL A 75 -15.18 10.75 20.07
C VAL A 75 -15.12 12.23 20.46
N SER A 76 -15.54 12.56 21.68
CA SER A 76 -15.63 13.97 22.15
C SER A 76 -14.28 14.65 22.34
N THR A 77 -13.24 13.88 22.66
CA THR A 77 -11.85 14.36 22.81
C THR A 77 -10.93 13.44 22.03
N PRO A 78 -10.84 13.59 20.69
CA PRO A 78 -10.07 12.68 19.86
C PRO A 78 -8.58 12.69 20.21
N GLN A 79 -8.02 11.49 20.35
CA GLN A 79 -6.59 11.26 20.57
C GLN A 79 -6.01 10.63 19.31
N LEU A 80 -5.31 11.43 18.52
CA LEU A 80 -4.74 11.04 17.22
C LEU A 80 -3.38 10.35 17.33
N ASP A 81 -2.78 10.35 18.52
CA ASP A 81 -1.49 9.70 18.79
C ASP A 81 -1.51 8.74 20.00
N ASN A 82 -2.71 8.39 20.47
CA ASN A 82 -2.95 7.57 21.65
C ASN A 82 -2.35 8.15 22.95
N THR A 83 -2.10 9.45 23.00
CA THR A 83 -1.69 10.18 24.21
C THR A 83 -2.72 11.24 24.59
N SER A 84 -2.84 11.53 25.89
CA SER A 84 -3.73 12.59 26.35
C SER A 84 -3.18 13.95 25.91
N GLY A 85 -3.95 14.66 25.06
CA GLY A 85 -3.56 15.96 24.55
C GLY A 85 -2.71 15.93 23.27
N ASN A 86 -2.65 14.80 22.55
CA ASN A 86 -2.00 14.73 21.24
C ASN A 86 -0.53 15.17 21.27
N THR A 87 0.20 14.72 22.30
CA THR A 87 1.52 15.26 22.68
C THR A 87 2.62 15.05 21.65
N THR A 88 2.48 14.07 20.75
CA THR A 88 3.44 13.75 19.68
C THR A 88 2.91 14.12 18.29
N CYS A 89 1.71 14.72 18.21
CA CYS A 89 1.26 15.40 17.00
C CYS A 89 2.03 16.73 16.84
N LYS A 90 2.10 17.24 15.61
CA LYS A 90 2.71 18.54 15.29
C LYS A 90 2.13 19.64 16.19
N GLY A 91 3.01 20.37 16.86
CA GLY A 91 2.62 21.44 17.78
C GLY A 91 2.09 20.94 19.14
N GLY A 92 2.24 19.65 19.44
CA GLY A 92 1.97 19.08 20.76
C GLY A 92 3.03 19.48 21.79
N SER A 93 2.83 19.07 23.05
CA SER A 93 3.76 19.39 24.14
C SER A 93 4.96 18.46 24.26
N GLY A 94 5.01 17.38 23.47
CA GLY A 94 6.06 16.38 23.43
C GLY A 94 6.92 16.50 22.18
N THR A 95 7.69 15.45 21.87
CA THR A 95 8.42 15.36 20.62
C THR A 95 7.46 14.90 19.51
N ASP A 96 7.27 15.75 18.51
CA ASP A 96 6.54 15.45 17.28
C ASP A 96 7.01 14.12 16.68
N LYS A 97 6.09 13.35 16.11
CA LYS A 97 6.40 12.07 15.45
C LYS A 97 5.76 11.94 14.08
N ILE A 98 6.54 11.41 13.15
CA ILE A 98 6.02 10.82 11.91
C ILE A 98 5.91 9.32 12.13
N TYR A 99 4.70 8.79 12.04
CA TYR A 99 4.43 7.38 12.22
C TYR A 99 4.56 6.64 10.89
N TYR A 100 5.32 5.55 10.87
CA TYR A 100 5.60 4.78 9.66
C TYR A 100 4.96 3.40 9.75
N SER A 101 4.33 2.97 8.65
CA SER A 101 3.91 1.57 8.49
C SER A 101 5.07 0.56 8.48
N TYR A 102 6.32 1.05 8.38
CA TYR A 102 7.55 0.27 8.42
C TYR A 102 7.90 -0.17 9.84
N PRO A 103 7.91 -1.49 10.13
CA PRO A 103 8.13 -1.97 11.49
C PRO A 103 9.51 -1.66 12.08
N SER A 104 9.57 -1.51 13.40
CA SER A 104 10.81 -1.23 14.15
C SER A 104 11.82 -2.38 14.16
N ASP A 105 11.37 -3.58 13.81
CA ASP A 105 12.11 -4.84 13.76
C ASP A 105 12.31 -5.36 12.32
N SER A 106 12.06 -4.51 11.31
CA SER A 106 12.33 -4.82 9.91
C SER A 106 13.83 -4.72 9.56
N PRO A 107 14.29 -5.33 8.45
CA PRO A 107 15.69 -5.26 8.03
C PRO A 107 16.24 -3.83 7.88
N GLY A 108 17.25 -3.46 8.67
CA GLY A 108 17.81 -2.11 8.66
C GLY A 108 17.07 -1.10 9.54
N ALA A 109 16.03 -1.49 10.26
CA ALA A 109 15.38 -0.69 11.31
C ALA A 109 16.24 -0.64 12.60
N PRO A 110 16.00 0.31 13.52
CA PRO A 110 15.01 1.39 13.46
C PRO A 110 15.40 2.53 12.50
N ILE A 111 14.43 3.37 12.14
CA ILE A 111 14.68 4.65 11.48
C ILE A 111 15.45 5.55 12.45
N THR A 112 16.64 5.96 12.03
CA THR A 112 17.54 6.87 12.77
C THR A 112 17.74 8.19 12.05
N ASP A 113 16.93 8.45 11.03
CA ASP A 113 16.96 9.68 10.27
C ASP A 113 16.73 10.90 11.19
N ALA A 114 17.68 11.82 11.16
CA ALA A 114 17.70 13.03 11.97
C ALA A 114 17.33 14.28 11.16
N THR A 115 16.81 14.13 9.94
CA THR A 115 16.36 15.22 9.06
C THR A 115 14.90 15.05 8.63
N LEU A 116 14.11 14.22 9.31
CA LEU A 116 12.69 14.03 9.03
C LEU A 116 11.90 15.36 9.04
N ASP A 117 10.87 15.45 8.18
CA ASP A 117 10.05 16.66 7.96
C ASP A 117 10.84 17.94 7.62
N GLY A 118 12.10 17.82 7.23
CA GLY A 118 12.94 18.96 6.88
C GLY A 118 13.46 19.82 7.98
N GLY A 119 13.46 19.23 9.16
CA GLY A 119 14.01 19.90 10.31
C GLY A 119 15.51 20.11 10.14
N SER A 120 15.92 21.37 10.01
CA SER A 120 17.21 21.87 10.51
C SER A 120 17.10 22.35 11.98
N GLY A 121 15.97 22.03 12.65
CA GLY A 121 15.62 22.43 14.02
C GLY A 121 14.97 21.29 14.83
N SER A 122 13.79 21.51 15.41
CA SER A 122 13.03 20.45 16.10
C SER A 122 12.54 19.40 15.08
N VAL A 123 13.36 18.39 14.84
CA VAL A 123 13.08 17.30 13.90
C VAL A 123 12.10 16.32 14.55
N PRO A 124 10.99 15.97 13.88
CA PRO A 124 10.13 14.90 14.36
C PRO A 124 10.89 13.59 14.50
N ALA A 125 10.56 12.81 15.53
CA ALA A 125 11.08 11.46 15.70
C ALA A 125 10.30 10.45 14.84
N ALA A 126 10.95 9.37 14.43
CA ALA A 126 10.24 8.27 13.80
C ALA A 126 9.38 7.49 14.82
N GLY A 127 8.08 7.42 14.57
CA GLY A 127 7.15 6.53 15.24
C GLY A 127 7.11 5.17 14.54
N GLN A 128 7.71 4.14 15.14
CA GLN A 128 7.66 2.77 14.63
C GLN A 128 7.17 1.80 15.69
N ILE A 129 6.55 0.72 15.23
CA ILE A 129 6.01 -0.36 16.06
C ILE A 129 6.52 -1.69 15.53
N ALA A 130 6.67 -2.69 16.41
CA ALA A 130 7.08 -4.03 16.03
C ALA A 130 6.09 -4.68 15.04
N ASN A 131 6.60 -5.54 14.17
CA ASN A 131 5.83 -6.16 13.09
C ASN A 131 4.62 -6.94 13.59
N ALA A 132 4.72 -7.54 14.77
CA ALA A 132 3.63 -8.27 15.43
C ALA A 132 2.44 -7.38 15.83
N SER A 133 2.64 -6.07 15.98
CA SER A 133 1.61 -5.11 16.41
C SER A 133 1.22 -4.12 15.33
N LYS A 134 1.94 -4.04 14.20
CA LYS A 134 1.78 -2.96 13.20
C LYS A 134 0.33 -2.73 12.78
N GLY A 135 -0.45 -3.79 12.60
CA GLY A 135 -1.82 -3.69 12.11
C GLY A 135 -2.89 -3.42 13.18
N LYS A 136 -2.55 -3.43 14.48
CA LYS A 136 -3.54 -3.28 15.55
C LYS A 136 -4.27 -1.95 15.48
N VAL A 137 -5.56 -1.95 15.81
CA VAL A 137 -6.43 -0.76 15.80
C VAL A 137 -6.80 -0.28 17.21
N ASP A 138 -6.11 -0.78 18.23
CA ASP A 138 -6.32 -0.50 19.65
C ASP A 138 -5.43 0.66 20.17
N GLY A 139 -4.80 1.40 19.26
CA GLY A 139 -3.83 2.45 19.58
C GLY A 139 -2.39 1.95 19.75
N ALA A 140 -2.15 0.63 19.67
CA ALA A 140 -0.80 0.05 19.66
C ALA A 140 -0.29 -0.32 18.25
N GLY A 141 -1.04 0.05 17.19
CA GLY A 141 -0.64 -0.11 15.80
C GLY A 141 0.37 0.92 15.33
N TRP A 142 0.86 0.74 14.09
CA TRP A 142 1.76 1.71 13.46
C TRP A 142 1.09 3.09 13.34
N LEU A 143 -0.22 3.10 13.10
CA LEU A 143 -1.07 4.27 13.23
C LEU A 143 -1.61 4.29 14.68
N PRO A 144 -1.17 5.25 15.51
CA PRO A 144 -1.41 5.28 16.95
C PRO A 144 -2.80 5.83 17.31
N VAL A 145 -3.88 5.32 16.71
CA VAL A 145 -5.25 5.72 17.06
C VAL A 145 -6.01 4.51 17.59
N ASN A 146 -6.62 4.67 18.76
CA ASN A 146 -7.46 3.62 19.35
C ASN A 146 -8.89 3.71 18.80
N LEU A 147 -9.15 2.92 17.76
CA LEU A 147 -10.47 2.76 17.16
C LEU A 147 -11.38 1.81 17.95
N THR A 148 -10.80 0.92 18.77
CA THR A 148 -11.59 -0.07 19.54
C THR A 148 -12.44 0.56 20.64
N GLY A 149 -12.09 1.78 21.09
CA GLY A 149 -12.85 2.55 22.06
C GLY A 149 -14.07 3.28 21.49
N MET A 150 -14.30 3.23 20.17
CA MET A 150 -15.45 3.90 19.53
C MET A 150 -16.78 3.23 19.91
N THR A 151 -17.81 4.04 20.11
CA THR A 151 -19.18 3.53 20.24
C THR A 151 -19.62 2.92 18.91
N GLY A 152 -20.05 1.67 18.91
CA GLY A 152 -20.34 0.92 17.68
C GLY A 152 -19.19 0.03 17.18
N GLY A 153 -18.03 0.06 17.87
CA GLY A 153 -16.87 -0.77 17.55
C GLY A 153 -15.94 -0.13 16.52
N ALA A 154 -14.77 -0.74 16.33
CA ALA A 154 -13.78 -0.26 15.38
C ALA A 154 -14.29 -0.42 13.93
N PRO A 155 -14.25 0.64 13.09
CA PRO A 155 -14.69 0.57 11.69
C PRO A 155 -13.75 -0.23 10.79
N LEU A 156 -12.56 -0.62 11.29
CA LEU A 156 -11.58 -1.44 10.61
C LEU A 156 -11.08 -2.54 11.54
N SER A 157 -10.80 -3.71 10.98
CA SER A 157 -10.24 -4.84 11.72
C SER A 157 -8.72 -4.75 11.90
N ASN A 158 -8.03 -4.06 10.99
CA ASN A 158 -6.58 -3.92 10.99
C ASN A 158 -6.17 -2.68 10.18
N PHE A 159 -5.18 -1.92 10.63
CA PHE A 159 -4.58 -0.88 9.79
C PHE A 159 -3.77 -1.51 8.66
N PRO A 160 -4.03 -1.17 7.38
CA PRO A 160 -3.23 -1.65 6.27
C PRO A 160 -1.81 -1.10 6.35
N THR A 161 -0.88 -1.78 5.68
CA THR A 161 0.51 -1.34 5.49
C THR A 161 0.81 -1.31 4.00
N ASP A 162 1.78 -0.49 3.59
CA ASP A 162 2.19 -0.43 2.18
C ASP A 162 2.44 -1.84 1.61
N PRO A 163 2.03 -2.16 0.37
CA PRO A 163 2.24 -3.50 -0.20
C PRO A 163 3.72 -3.90 -0.30
N THR A 164 4.61 -2.92 -0.48
CA THR A 164 6.06 -3.12 -0.50
C THR A 164 6.64 -2.92 0.91
N ASN A 165 6.24 -1.86 1.61
CA ASN A 165 6.66 -1.53 2.98
C ASN A 165 8.17 -1.61 3.24
N THR A 166 8.95 -0.87 2.45
CA THR A 166 10.42 -0.87 2.50
C THR A 166 10.98 0.52 2.57
N ILE A 167 12.05 0.68 3.36
CA ILE A 167 12.91 1.86 3.39
C ILE A 167 14.30 1.45 2.92
N SER A 168 14.88 2.23 2.00
CA SER A 168 16.17 1.93 1.37
C SER A 168 17.34 2.19 2.32
N ASN A 169 17.24 3.26 3.12
CA ASN A 169 18.23 3.63 4.13
C ASN A 169 17.51 4.21 5.36
N ALA A 170 17.54 3.51 6.49
CA ALA A 170 16.86 3.96 7.70
C ALA A 170 17.48 5.21 8.35
N ALA A 171 18.70 5.59 7.95
CA ALA A 171 19.34 6.84 8.37
C ALA A 171 18.98 8.04 7.49
N VAL A 172 18.38 7.81 6.31
CA VAL A 172 17.93 8.84 5.37
C VAL A 172 16.69 8.33 4.63
N VAL A 173 15.52 8.60 5.22
CA VAL A 173 14.22 8.26 4.66
C VAL A 173 13.85 9.31 3.62
N THR A 174 13.28 8.90 2.49
CA THR A 174 12.99 9.80 1.36
C THR A 174 11.57 9.61 0.84
N ASN A 175 11.13 10.51 -0.04
CA ASN A 175 9.86 10.37 -0.77
C ASN A 175 9.86 9.20 -1.78
N SER A 176 11.01 8.54 -2.00
CA SER A 176 11.10 7.35 -2.86
C SER A 176 10.80 6.05 -2.11
N ASP A 177 10.77 6.07 -0.77
CA ASP A 177 10.53 4.86 0.02
C ASP A 177 9.04 4.49 0.05
N PHE A 178 8.77 3.21 -0.17
CA PHE A 178 7.43 2.64 -0.24
C PHE A 178 6.92 2.28 1.15
N VAL A 179 6.40 3.28 1.84
CA VAL A 179 5.80 3.18 3.18
C VAL A 179 4.66 4.18 3.29
N TYR A 180 3.66 3.89 4.11
CA TYR A 180 2.73 4.92 4.60
C TYR A 180 3.37 5.72 5.72
N ARG A 181 3.16 7.03 5.67
CA ARG A 181 3.58 8.03 6.66
C ARG A 181 2.33 8.67 7.22
N TYR A 182 2.25 8.83 8.53
CA TYR A 182 1.13 9.48 9.21
C TYR A 182 1.65 10.54 10.18
N MET A 183 1.04 11.71 10.17
CA MET A 183 1.24 12.73 11.19
C MET A 183 -0.09 13.44 11.48
N CYS A 184 -0.23 13.89 12.71
CA CYS A 184 -1.39 14.66 13.18
C CYS A 184 -0.95 16.07 13.61
N ASP A 185 -1.90 16.99 13.70
CA ASP A 185 -1.74 18.35 14.22
C ASP A 185 -2.53 18.47 15.52
N ALA A 186 -1.88 18.83 16.62
CA ALA A 186 -2.49 18.90 17.94
C ALA A 186 -3.46 20.09 18.08
N ASN A 187 -3.23 21.18 17.35
CA ASN A 187 -4.00 22.42 17.47
C ASN A 187 -5.34 22.32 16.74
N ASP A 188 -5.30 21.82 15.51
CA ASP A 188 -6.49 21.71 14.66
C ASP A 188 -7.18 20.35 14.79
N VAL A 189 -6.54 19.38 15.47
CA VAL A 189 -6.98 17.97 15.55
C VAL A 189 -7.22 17.41 14.15
N THR A 190 -6.25 17.66 13.28
CA THR A 190 -6.24 17.21 11.88
C THR A 190 -5.14 16.18 11.66
N PHE A 191 -5.20 15.45 10.55
CA PHE A 191 -4.16 14.49 10.20
C PHE A 191 -3.91 14.45 8.70
N GLU A 192 -2.75 13.89 8.37
CA GLU A 192 -2.27 13.66 7.02
C GLU A 192 -1.62 12.28 6.91
N ILE A 193 -1.84 11.61 5.78
CA ILE A 193 -1.26 10.32 5.42
C ILE A 193 -0.67 10.44 4.02
N ASN A 194 0.62 10.13 3.90
CA ASN A 194 1.34 10.22 2.62
C ASN A 194 1.82 8.84 2.17
N ALA A 195 1.66 8.56 0.88
CA ALA A 195 2.07 7.31 0.24
C ALA A 195 2.80 7.57 -1.08
N LYS A 196 3.85 6.79 -1.39
CA LYS A 196 4.50 6.84 -2.70
C LYS A 196 3.71 6.00 -3.71
N LEU A 197 3.38 6.57 -4.88
CA LEU A 197 2.85 5.84 -6.02
C LEU A 197 3.95 5.52 -7.05
N GLU A 198 3.78 4.41 -7.78
CA GLU A 198 4.78 3.81 -8.68
C GLU A 198 4.41 3.93 -10.17
N SER A 199 3.13 3.84 -10.48
CA SER A 199 2.57 3.68 -11.82
C SER A 199 2.56 5.02 -12.54
N VAL A 200 2.99 5.03 -13.79
CA VAL A 200 2.85 6.22 -14.65
C VAL A 200 1.38 6.57 -14.86
N SER A 201 0.45 5.62 -14.71
CA SER A 201 -1.00 5.88 -14.76
C SER A 201 -1.48 6.84 -13.66
N TYR A 202 -0.79 6.91 -12.53
CA TYR A 202 -1.18 7.74 -11.38
C TYR A 202 -0.17 8.83 -11.03
N THR A 203 0.97 8.87 -11.72
CA THR A 203 2.06 9.84 -11.47
C THR A 203 2.31 10.77 -12.65
N THR A 204 1.54 10.61 -13.74
CA THR A 204 1.61 11.46 -14.93
C THR A 204 0.21 11.82 -15.44
N ASN A 205 0.09 12.90 -16.20
CA ASN A 205 -1.19 13.37 -16.72
C ASN A 205 -1.83 12.35 -17.67
N PRO A 206 -3.17 12.22 -17.71
CA PRO A 206 -4.15 13.14 -17.09
C PRO A 206 -4.56 12.80 -15.65
N ASP A 207 -4.26 11.60 -15.14
CA ASP A 207 -4.67 11.15 -13.80
C ASP A 207 -3.52 11.22 -12.78
N ASN A 208 -2.69 12.27 -12.87
CA ASN A 208 -1.59 12.46 -11.94
C ASN A 208 -2.15 12.74 -10.54
N LYS A 209 -2.16 11.74 -9.68
CA LYS A 209 -2.75 11.84 -8.34
C LYS A 209 -1.86 12.59 -7.35
N LEU A 210 -0.56 12.67 -7.60
CA LEU A 210 0.41 13.34 -6.71
C LEU A 210 0.33 14.86 -6.75
N VAL A 211 -0.17 15.43 -7.84
CA VAL A 211 -0.27 16.90 -8.02
C VAL A 211 -1.70 17.42 -7.99
N ASN A 212 -2.68 16.49 -8.04
CA ASN A 212 -4.11 16.81 -8.08
C ASN A 212 -4.83 16.36 -6.79
N ASP A 213 -4.11 15.98 -5.75
CA ASP A 213 -4.66 15.64 -4.44
C ASP A 213 -4.92 16.87 -3.55
N GLY A 214 -4.34 18.02 -3.91
CA GLY A 214 -4.52 19.30 -3.22
C GLY A 214 -3.62 19.48 -2.00
N GLY A 215 -2.58 18.64 -1.87
CA GLY A 215 -1.56 18.78 -0.83
C GLY A 215 -0.38 19.64 -1.25
N ASN A 216 0.73 19.49 -0.53
CA ASN A 216 1.94 20.29 -0.64
C ASN A 216 3.21 19.46 -0.93
N ASN A 217 3.06 18.24 -1.43
CA ASN A 217 4.17 17.44 -1.90
C ASN A 217 3.84 16.69 -3.20
N ALA A 218 4.22 17.28 -4.32
CA ALA A 218 4.07 16.72 -5.67
C ALA A 218 4.72 15.34 -5.90
N ASN A 219 5.47 14.78 -4.95
CA ASN A 219 6.12 13.47 -5.06
C ASN A 219 5.38 12.34 -4.33
N LEU A 220 4.43 12.67 -3.46
CA LEU A 220 3.66 11.74 -2.65
C LEU A 220 2.17 11.94 -2.92
N TYR A 221 1.37 10.90 -2.66
CA TYR A 221 -0.07 10.99 -2.68
C TYR A 221 -0.55 11.26 -1.26
N GLU A 222 -1.27 12.36 -1.09
CA GLU A 222 -1.55 12.97 0.21
C GLU A 222 -3.05 12.89 0.53
N VAL A 223 -3.38 12.33 1.68
CA VAL A 223 -4.76 12.10 2.11
C VAL A 223 -4.93 12.41 3.59
N GLY A 224 -5.93 13.22 3.93
CA GLY A 224 -6.13 13.66 5.29
C GLY A 224 -7.25 14.68 5.42
N THR A 225 -7.32 15.33 6.57
CA THR A 225 -8.19 16.49 6.83
C THR A 225 -7.44 17.82 6.64
N LYS A 226 -6.11 17.80 6.68
CA LYS A 226 -5.20 18.91 6.35
C LYS A 226 -3.98 18.29 5.68
N LEU A 227 -3.63 18.77 4.48
CA LEU A 227 -2.60 18.18 3.60
C LEU A 227 -1.34 19.05 3.55
N THR A 228 -0.99 19.66 4.68
CA THR A 228 0.19 20.54 4.83
C THR A 228 0.90 20.31 6.15
N ILE A 229 0.63 19.18 6.79
CA ILE A 229 1.24 18.71 8.03
C ILE A 229 2.61 18.09 7.72
N LEU A 230 2.72 17.25 6.69
CA LEU A 230 3.95 16.55 6.28
C LEU A 230 4.63 17.21 5.06
N GLY A 231 5.91 17.56 5.16
CA GLY A 231 6.75 18.10 4.08
C GLY A 231 6.38 19.53 3.62
N THR A 232 7.17 20.14 2.71
CA THR A 232 6.80 21.35 1.95
C THR A 232 7.29 21.32 0.49
N GLU A 233 6.64 22.07 -0.41
CA GLU A 233 6.89 22.15 -1.88
C GLU A 233 8.25 22.77 -2.30
N ALA A 234 9.05 23.39 -1.41
CA ALA A 234 10.15 24.27 -1.83
C ALA A 234 11.55 23.78 -1.44
N GLY A 235 12.21 23.12 -2.40
CA GLY A 235 13.67 23.14 -2.53
C GLY A 235 14.40 22.12 -1.68
N ASN A 236 14.54 20.93 -2.26
CA ASN A 236 15.11 19.73 -1.65
C ASN A 236 14.32 19.32 -0.40
N ASP A 237 14.17 18.00 -0.22
CA ASP A 237 13.96 17.48 1.13
C ASP A 237 12.46 17.69 1.56
N PHE A 238 11.88 17.07 2.59
CA PHE A 238 12.27 17.27 3.97
C PHE A 238 12.96 18.62 4.10
#